data_AF-A0A2D9AP97-F1
#
_entry.id   AF-A0A2D9AP97-F1
#
_cell.length_a   1.000
_cell.length_b   1.000
_cell.length_c   1.000
_cell.angle_alpha   90.00
_cell.angle_beta   90.00
_cell.angle_gamma   90.00
#
_symmetry.space_group_name_H-M   'P 1'
#
loop_
_entity.id
_entity.type
_entity.pdbx_description
1 polymer ?
#
loop_
_entity_poly.entity_id
_entity_poly.type
_entity_poly.pdbx_seq_one_letter_code
_entity_poly.pdbx_strand_id
1 'polypeptide(L)'
;MEEIKIQNLDVSELLNYMDTLINEENPYNVNRKMDSLKAIFYQKINKKDNIKSSEEKDFEIKFKAYKKKKFEYRKKQEKEENNNFNNKKNIIEEIYNITKEKESLKDTFINFKKLTNKWKEIGPVPIHMKKDLWSSYHYAIEVFYDFIKINKDLRDIDFNRNKKTKENICEKAEKLSSNKDINKSHKILQALHQEWKLTGPVKKEIRQKLWDRFKIASSIFNKKRNEYFVELKKKQKELITSKNNISKKIYQLVDAQPKSFKEWNLLTEKCNLLLKEWGEIKGLDRKSNTKAIINKQKALNNFYETKKLFFNEVKEKNKAIIKKQENICLEAEKMQKNTNWEETSKKLILLQKKMNSIKYINSSKSKKITKRFKSACNIFFNAKNKMNKEKQREKNENLVKKKELLKEITNIKFKNEKKEISSTINKLLNKWSTIGQDINNKINFKISDALNKKFQNHSNNFELEILIYKIIINENNKNKYFLKNELKKLKLEYTSLKLKVHQYENNLTFFAKSNKTNSITIESEKKLSLMKEQIKKIKSKIEIINKYL
;
A
#
# COMPACT_ATOMS: atom_id res chain seq x y z
N MET A 1 -27.72 -8.04 -25.05
CA MET A 1 -27.02 -9.34 -25.10
C MET A 1 -26.13 -9.46 -26.33
N GLU A 2 -26.53 -9.00 -27.53
CA GLU A 2 -25.68 -9.10 -28.74
C GLU A 2 -24.44 -8.19 -28.76
N GLU A 3 -24.50 -6.94 -28.30
CA GLU A 3 -23.29 -6.08 -28.20
C GLU A 3 -22.21 -6.69 -27.27
N ILE A 4 -22.62 -7.47 -26.26
CA ILE A 4 -21.72 -8.21 -25.36
C ILE A 4 -21.06 -9.39 -26.10
N LYS A 5 -21.76 -9.99 -27.08
CA LYS A 5 -21.20 -11.04 -27.94
C LYS A 5 -20.15 -10.47 -28.90
N ILE A 6 -20.41 -9.32 -29.53
CA ILE A 6 -19.48 -8.69 -30.49
C ILE A 6 -18.18 -8.23 -29.80
N GLN A 7 -18.26 -7.78 -28.55
CA GLN A 7 -17.08 -7.36 -27.77
C GLN A 7 -16.06 -8.51 -27.56
N ASN A 8 -16.54 -9.76 -27.54
CA ASN A 8 -15.73 -10.95 -27.26
C ASN A 8 -15.12 -11.60 -28.51
N LEU A 9 -15.56 -11.23 -29.73
CA LEU A 9 -15.09 -11.80 -30.99
C LEU A 9 -13.66 -11.33 -31.35
N ASP A 10 -12.79 -12.21 -31.85
CA ASP A 10 -11.47 -11.80 -32.34
C ASP A 10 -11.56 -10.91 -33.61
N VAL A 11 -10.43 -10.38 -34.08
CA VAL A 11 -10.40 -9.49 -35.26
C VAL A 11 -10.90 -10.19 -36.54
N SER A 12 -10.50 -11.45 -36.76
CA SER A 12 -10.94 -12.30 -37.89
C SER A 12 -12.43 -12.66 -37.78
N GLU A 13 -12.91 -12.98 -36.58
CA GLU A 13 -14.33 -13.25 -36.31
C GLU A 13 -15.20 -12.01 -36.52
N LEU A 14 -14.69 -10.81 -36.18
CA LEU A 14 -15.35 -9.54 -36.47
C LEU A 14 -15.47 -9.29 -37.98
N LEU A 15 -14.43 -9.62 -38.76
CA LEU A 15 -14.43 -9.50 -40.22
C LEU A 15 -15.41 -10.49 -40.87
N ASN A 16 -15.48 -11.73 -40.38
CA ASN A 16 -16.46 -12.71 -40.85
C ASN A 16 -17.90 -12.32 -40.49
N TYR A 17 -18.10 -11.79 -39.28
CA TYR A 17 -19.41 -11.27 -38.88
C TYR A 17 -19.82 -10.07 -39.73
N MET A 18 -18.87 -9.22 -40.12
CA MET A 18 -19.12 -8.10 -41.02
C MET A 18 -19.64 -8.57 -42.38
N ASP A 19 -19.12 -9.66 -42.93
CA ASP A 19 -19.60 -10.24 -44.20
C ASP A 19 -21.07 -10.67 -44.10
N THR A 20 -21.48 -11.27 -42.98
CA THR A 20 -22.89 -11.61 -42.75
C THR A 20 -23.79 -10.37 -42.72
N LEU A 21 -23.32 -9.28 -42.12
CA LEU A 21 -24.08 -8.02 -42.06
C LEU A 21 -24.14 -7.32 -43.42
N ILE A 22 -23.11 -7.46 -44.26
CA ILE A 22 -23.10 -6.90 -45.62
C ILE A 22 -24.15 -7.60 -46.50
N ASN A 23 -24.40 -8.89 -46.28
CA ASN A 23 -25.33 -9.68 -47.09
C ASN A 23 -26.81 -9.39 -46.82
N GLU A 24 -27.15 -8.73 -45.73
CA GLU A 24 -28.53 -8.31 -45.40
C GLU A 24 -29.21 -7.50 -46.52
N GLU A 25 -30.47 -7.80 -46.82
CA GLU A 25 -31.22 -7.16 -47.91
C GLU A 25 -31.39 -5.65 -47.69
N ASN A 26 -31.69 -5.25 -46.45
CA ASN A 26 -31.80 -3.85 -46.07
C ASN A 26 -30.59 -3.42 -45.21
N PRO A 27 -29.62 -2.68 -45.77
CA PRO A 27 -28.40 -2.27 -45.08
C PRO A 27 -28.66 -1.30 -43.91
N TYR A 28 -29.84 -0.69 -43.82
CA TYR A 28 -30.22 0.17 -42.70
C TYR A 28 -30.60 -0.60 -41.43
N ASN A 29 -31.04 -1.86 -41.56
CA ASN A 29 -31.38 -2.71 -40.40
C ASN A 29 -30.14 -3.01 -39.54
N VAL A 30 -28.98 -3.13 -40.19
CA VAL A 30 -27.71 -3.43 -39.55
C VAL A 30 -26.85 -2.22 -39.23
N ASN A 31 -27.31 -0.98 -39.52
CA ASN A 31 -26.48 0.22 -39.40
C ASN A 31 -25.88 0.40 -37.99
N ARG A 32 -26.69 0.21 -36.93
CA ARG A 32 -26.20 0.28 -35.54
C ARG A 32 -25.20 -0.83 -35.20
N LYS A 33 -25.40 -2.03 -35.76
CA LYS A 33 -24.49 -3.17 -35.58
C LYS A 33 -23.15 -2.89 -36.26
N MET A 34 -23.19 -2.36 -37.48
CA MET A 34 -22.01 -1.97 -38.25
C MET A 34 -21.20 -0.84 -37.57
N ASP A 35 -21.88 0.17 -37.02
CA ASP A 35 -21.23 1.25 -36.26
C ASP A 35 -20.54 0.73 -34.98
N SER A 36 -21.18 -0.22 -34.28
CA SER A 36 -20.63 -0.85 -33.08
C SER A 36 -19.43 -1.75 -33.42
N LEU A 37 -19.54 -2.53 -34.49
CA LEU A 37 -18.47 -3.40 -35.00
C LEU A 37 -17.24 -2.56 -35.38
N LYS A 38 -17.43 -1.46 -36.11
CA LYS A 38 -16.35 -0.51 -36.44
C LYS A 38 -15.65 0.02 -35.19
N ALA A 39 -16.40 0.44 -34.18
CA ALA A 39 -15.82 0.96 -32.94
C ALA A 39 -15.00 -0.10 -32.19
N ILE A 40 -15.50 -1.34 -32.12
CA ILE A 40 -14.82 -2.46 -31.46
C ILE A 40 -13.57 -2.89 -32.24
N PHE A 41 -13.65 -2.97 -33.57
CA PHE A 41 -12.54 -3.31 -34.46
C PHE A 41 -11.33 -2.37 -34.23
N TYR A 42 -11.55 -1.05 -34.25
CA TYR A 42 -10.47 -0.07 -34.00
C TYR A 42 -10.00 -0.03 -32.54
N GLN A 43 -10.83 -0.46 -31.57
CA GLN A 43 -10.35 -0.64 -30.19
C GLN A 43 -9.38 -1.82 -30.07
N LYS A 44 -9.56 -2.88 -30.86
CA LYS A 44 -8.74 -4.09 -30.80
C LYS A 44 -7.42 -3.97 -31.57
N ILE A 45 -7.41 -3.24 -32.68
CA ILE A 45 -6.23 -3.10 -33.55
C ILE A 45 -5.14 -2.14 -33.03
N ASN A 46 -5.36 -1.46 -31.90
CA ASN A 46 -4.36 -0.72 -31.11
C ASN A 46 -3.26 0.01 -31.95
N LYS A 47 -3.53 1.25 -32.38
CA LYS A 47 -2.64 2.12 -33.19
C LYS A 47 -1.19 2.17 -32.68
N LYS A 48 -0.33 1.26 -33.10
CA LYS A 48 1.10 1.30 -32.76
C LYS A 48 2.07 1.35 -33.94
N ASP A 49 1.61 1.21 -35.18
CA ASP A 49 2.47 1.37 -36.35
C ASP A 49 1.82 2.23 -37.44
N ASN A 50 2.62 3.02 -38.15
CA ASN A 50 2.21 3.87 -39.29
C ASN A 50 1.86 3.06 -40.56
N ILE A 51 1.91 1.73 -40.49
CA ILE A 51 1.62 0.82 -41.61
C ILE A 51 0.30 0.10 -41.31
N LYS A 52 -0.68 0.26 -42.21
CA LYS A 52 -1.98 -0.42 -42.09
C LYS A 52 -1.81 -1.94 -42.12
N SER A 53 -2.36 -2.63 -41.12
CA SER A 53 -2.32 -4.09 -41.06
C SER A 53 -3.14 -4.73 -42.20
N SER A 54 -2.92 -6.02 -42.47
CA SER A 54 -3.69 -6.77 -43.48
C SER A 54 -5.19 -6.76 -43.16
N GLU A 55 -5.51 -6.90 -41.88
CA GLU A 55 -6.85 -6.88 -41.33
C GLU A 55 -7.52 -5.50 -41.46
N GLU A 56 -6.76 -4.40 -41.29
CA GLU A 56 -7.28 -3.05 -41.55
C GLU A 56 -7.65 -2.83 -43.02
N LYS A 57 -6.85 -3.36 -43.95
CA LYS A 57 -7.14 -3.29 -45.38
C LYS A 57 -8.40 -4.10 -45.72
N ASP A 58 -8.54 -5.32 -45.19
CA ASP A 58 -9.74 -6.14 -45.39
C ASP A 58 -10.99 -5.44 -44.83
N PHE A 59 -10.91 -4.86 -43.64
CA PHE A 59 -11.98 -4.07 -43.07
C PHE A 59 -12.38 -2.88 -43.96
N GLU A 60 -11.42 -2.11 -44.48
CA GLU A 60 -11.70 -0.98 -45.36
C GLU A 60 -12.41 -1.41 -46.66
N ILE A 61 -11.98 -2.53 -47.25
CA ILE A 61 -12.61 -3.10 -48.44
C ILE A 61 -14.07 -3.48 -48.14
N LYS A 62 -14.30 -4.25 -47.08
CA LYS A 62 -15.64 -4.68 -46.64
C LYS A 62 -16.52 -3.49 -46.26
N PHE A 63 -15.97 -2.47 -45.60
CA PHE A 63 -16.72 -1.27 -45.20
C PHE A 63 -17.08 -0.41 -46.41
N LYS A 64 -16.21 -0.35 -47.42
CA LYS A 64 -16.49 0.31 -48.70
C LYS A 64 -17.60 -0.42 -49.45
N ALA A 65 -17.60 -1.76 -49.45
CA ALA A 65 -18.67 -2.58 -50.02
C ALA A 65 -20.02 -2.32 -49.32
N TYR A 66 -20.04 -2.31 -47.97
CA TYR A 66 -21.22 -1.93 -47.18
C TYR A 66 -21.77 -0.54 -47.56
N LYS A 67 -20.89 0.47 -47.63
CA LYS A 67 -21.28 1.83 -48.02
C LYS A 67 -21.86 1.88 -49.42
N LYS A 68 -21.27 1.16 -50.38
CA LYS A 68 -21.76 1.07 -51.76
C LYS A 68 -23.17 0.47 -51.80
N LYS A 69 -23.38 -0.68 -51.14
CA LYS A 69 -24.71 -1.32 -51.04
C LYS A 69 -25.75 -0.41 -50.39
N LYS A 70 -25.36 0.32 -49.33
CA LYS A 70 -26.24 1.31 -48.66
C LYS A 70 -26.63 2.47 -49.58
N PHE A 71 -25.68 2.98 -50.36
CA PHE A 71 -25.92 4.03 -51.35
C PHE A 71 -26.85 3.54 -52.47
N GLU A 72 -26.57 2.36 -53.03
CA GLU A 72 -27.40 1.76 -54.10
C GLU A 72 -28.83 1.47 -53.63
N TYR A 73 -28.99 0.93 -52.42
CA TYR A 73 -30.30 0.71 -51.81
C TYR A 73 -31.08 2.02 -51.64
N ARG A 74 -30.43 3.10 -51.15
CA ARG A 74 -31.07 4.41 -51.02
C ARG A 74 -31.47 4.98 -52.38
N LYS A 75 -30.59 4.87 -53.38
CA LYS A 75 -30.87 5.32 -54.76
C LYS A 75 -32.05 4.56 -55.37
N LYS A 76 -32.17 3.25 -55.10
CA LYS A 76 -33.33 2.44 -55.51
C LYS A 76 -34.62 2.93 -54.82
N GLN A 77 -34.59 3.14 -53.51
CA GLN A 77 -35.73 3.67 -52.77
C GLN A 77 -36.15 5.06 -53.25
N GLU A 78 -35.21 5.96 -53.53
CA GLU A 78 -35.51 7.30 -54.06
C GLU A 78 -36.16 7.23 -55.44
N LYS A 79 -35.72 6.30 -56.29
CA LYS A 79 -36.36 6.05 -57.59
C LYS A 79 -37.78 5.52 -57.43
N GLU A 80 -38.01 4.59 -56.50
CA GLU A 80 -39.34 4.07 -56.17
C GLU A 80 -40.25 5.15 -55.57
N GLU A 81 -39.75 5.95 -54.63
CA GLU A 81 -40.45 7.10 -54.03
C GLU A 81 -40.88 8.10 -55.13
N ASN A 82 -39.99 8.45 -56.06
CA ASN A 82 -40.29 9.35 -57.17
C ASN A 82 -41.31 8.74 -58.16
N ASN A 83 -41.21 7.44 -58.45
CA ASN A 83 -42.19 6.77 -59.29
C ASN A 83 -43.59 6.76 -58.63
N ASN A 84 -43.64 6.47 -57.33
CA ASN A 84 -44.87 6.55 -56.53
C ASN A 84 -45.45 7.97 -56.52
N PHE A 85 -44.60 9.00 -56.45
CA PHE A 85 -45.02 10.40 -56.54
C PHE A 85 -45.69 10.70 -57.88
N ASN A 86 -45.07 10.30 -59.00
CA ASN A 86 -45.62 10.48 -60.34
C ASN A 86 -46.95 9.72 -60.52
N ASN A 87 -47.02 8.45 -60.08
CA ASN A 87 -48.26 7.66 -60.13
C ASN A 87 -49.38 8.32 -59.33
N LYS A 88 -49.06 8.87 -58.14
CA LYS A 88 -50.03 9.62 -57.34
C LYS A 88 -50.45 10.91 -58.03
N LYS A 89 -49.54 11.65 -58.66
CA LYS A 89 -49.88 12.84 -59.45
C LYS A 89 -50.81 12.51 -60.62
N ASN A 90 -50.55 11.42 -61.34
CA ASN A 90 -51.42 10.96 -62.43
C ASN A 90 -52.81 10.61 -61.92
N ILE A 91 -52.94 9.95 -60.76
CA ILE A 91 -54.25 9.70 -60.14
C ILE A 91 -55.00 11.00 -59.85
N ILE A 92 -54.32 12.04 -59.38
CA ILE A 92 -54.93 13.35 -59.14
C ILE A 92 -55.47 13.94 -60.46
N GLU A 93 -54.69 13.87 -61.53
CA GLU A 93 -55.09 14.32 -62.87
C GLU A 93 -56.28 13.50 -63.42
N GLU A 94 -56.26 12.18 -63.27
CA GLU A 94 -57.36 11.29 -63.65
C GLU A 94 -58.65 11.61 -62.86
N ILE A 95 -58.55 11.91 -61.56
CA ILE A 95 -59.70 12.35 -60.75
C ILE A 95 -60.31 13.64 -61.34
N TYR A 96 -59.48 14.60 -61.79
CA TYR A 96 -59.99 15.81 -62.44
C TYR A 96 -60.62 15.51 -63.80
N ASN A 97 -60.05 14.62 -64.61
CA ASN A 97 -60.57 14.32 -65.94
C ASN A 97 -61.94 13.65 -65.89
N ILE A 98 -62.16 12.75 -64.92
CA ILE A 98 -63.45 12.10 -64.68
C ILE A 98 -64.56 13.12 -64.34
N THR A 99 -64.21 14.32 -63.84
CA THR A 99 -65.21 15.41 -63.63
C THR A 99 -65.61 16.15 -64.92
N LYS A 100 -64.94 15.89 -66.05
CA LYS A 100 -65.18 16.55 -67.34
C LYS A 100 -65.83 15.64 -68.39
N GLU A 101 -65.82 14.33 -68.16
CA GLU A 101 -66.35 13.33 -69.10
C GLU A 101 -67.88 13.20 -69.01
N LYS A 102 -68.55 12.92 -70.15
CA LYS A 102 -70.01 12.75 -70.26
C LYS A 102 -70.44 11.29 -70.03
N GLU A 103 -69.90 10.64 -69.01
CA GLU A 103 -70.30 9.27 -68.62
C GLU A 103 -71.52 9.28 -67.68
N SER A 104 -72.11 8.10 -67.45
CA SER A 104 -73.15 7.91 -66.43
C SER A 104 -72.57 8.15 -65.02
N LEU A 105 -73.28 8.91 -64.18
CA LEU A 105 -72.86 9.28 -62.81
C LEU A 105 -72.48 8.08 -61.93
N LYS A 106 -73.06 6.90 -62.19
CA LYS A 106 -72.75 5.67 -61.45
C LYS A 106 -71.34 5.14 -61.79
N ASP A 107 -70.97 5.18 -63.06
CA ASP A 107 -69.69 4.66 -63.56
C ASP A 107 -68.54 5.60 -63.18
N THR A 108 -68.77 6.92 -63.28
CA THR A 108 -67.91 7.98 -62.75
C THR A 108 -67.55 7.75 -61.27
N PHE A 109 -68.53 7.37 -60.44
CA PHE A 109 -68.31 7.11 -59.01
C PHE A 109 -67.54 5.80 -58.74
N ILE A 110 -67.79 4.76 -59.54
CA ILE A 110 -67.03 3.50 -59.47
C ILE A 110 -65.56 3.75 -59.84
N ASN A 111 -65.31 4.51 -60.91
CA ASN A 111 -63.96 4.86 -61.36
C ASN A 111 -63.23 5.71 -60.30
N PHE A 112 -63.88 6.71 -59.71
CA PHE A 112 -63.33 7.45 -58.58
C PHE A 112 -62.95 6.53 -57.40
N LYS A 113 -63.81 5.57 -57.02
CA LYS A 113 -63.47 4.60 -55.97
C LYS A 113 -62.25 3.76 -56.32
N LYS A 114 -62.11 3.30 -57.56
CA LYS A 114 -60.91 2.60 -58.02
C LYS A 114 -59.66 3.47 -57.90
N LEU A 115 -59.73 4.75 -58.30
CA LEU A 115 -58.61 5.69 -58.18
C LEU A 115 -58.22 5.99 -56.74
N THR A 116 -59.19 6.19 -55.85
CA THR A 116 -58.92 6.38 -54.42
C THR A 116 -58.33 5.13 -53.75
N ASN A 117 -58.69 3.93 -54.21
CA ASN A 117 -58.09 2.68 -53.74
C ASN A 117 -56.66 2.52 -54.26
N LYS A 118 -56.41 2.77 -55.56
CA LYS A 118 -55.05 2.81 -56.12
C LYS A 118 -54.16 3.80 -55.37
N TRP A 119 -54.68 4.99 -55.03
CA TRP A 119 -53.95 5.97 -54.21
C TRP A 119 -53.50 5.42 -52.86
N LYS A 120 -54.34 4.60 -52.21
CA LYS A 120 -54.05 3.94 -50.92
C LYS A 120 -52.99 2.85 -51.06
N GLU A 121 -53.02 2.10 -52.15
CA GLU A 121 -52.10 1.00 -52.42
C GLU A 121 -50.70 1.49 -52.78
N ILE A 122 -50.58 2.64 -53.46
CA ILE A 122 -49.27 3.20 -53.80
C ILE A 122 -48.51 3.60 -52.52
N GLY A 123 -47.27 3.13 -52.45
CA GLY A 123 -46.37 3.25 -51.30
C GLY A 123 -45.89 4.68 -50.97
N PRO A 124 -44.75 4.77 -50.26
CA PRO A 124 -44.22 6.05 -49.80
C PRO A 124 -43.74 6.93 -50.97
N VAL A 125 -43.77 8.24 -50.72
CA VAL A 125 -43.30 9.31 -51.63
C VAL A 125 -42.24 10.15 -50.92
N PRO A 126 -41.47 10.98 -51.65
CA PRO A 126 -40.45 11.83 -51.03
C PRO A 126 -41.05 12.73 -49.96
N ILE A 127 -40.37 12.78 -48.80
CA ILE A 127 -40.90 13.43 -47.58
C ILE A 127 -41.24 14.91 -47.83
N HIS A 128 -40.39 15.62 -48.58
CA HIS A 128 -40.55 17.04 -48.86
C HIS A 128 -41.76 17.33 -49.78
N MET A 129 -42.11 16.41 -50.69
CA MET A 129 -43.26 16.56 -51.60
C MET A 129 -44.58 16.07 -51.00
N LYS A 130 -44.52 15.31 -49.90
CA LYS A 130 -45.69 14.64 -49.31
C LYS A 130 -46.80 15.62 -48.94
N LYS A 131 -46.48 16.77 -48.34
CA LYS A 131 -47.48 17.74 -47.85
C LYS A 131 -48.31 18.31 -48.99
N ASP A 132 -47.63 18.75 -50.05
CA ASP A 132 -48.27 19.39 -51.20
C ASP A 132 -49.09 18.37 -51.99
N LEU A 133 -48.54 17.17 -52.20
CA LEU A 133 -49.22 16.06 -52.86
C LEU A 133 -50.55 15.70 -52.17
N TRP A 134 -50.56 15.61 -50.84
CA TRP A 134 -51.78 15.35 -50.07
C TRP A 134 -52.79 16.50 -50.18
N SER A 135 -52.33 17.74 -50.21
CA SER A 135 -53.20 18.91 -50.35
C SER A 135 -53.88 18.92 -51.71
N SER A 136 -53.13 18.66 -52.79
CA SER A 136 -53.65 18.54 -54.15
C SER A 136 -54.63 17.39 -54.31
N TYR A 137 -54.38 16.25 -53.66
CA TYR A 137 -55.31 15.12 -53.64
C TYR A 137 -56.62 15.44 -52.93
N HIS A 138 -56.56 16.10 -51.77
CA HIS A 138 -57.76 16.52 -51.05
C HIS A 138 -58.58 17.53 -51.85
N TYR A 139 -57.92 18.48 -52.51
CA TYR A 139 -58.60 19.43 -53.38
C TYR A 139 -59.28 18.73 -54.57
N ALA A 140 -58.60 17.75 -55.22
CA ALA A 140 -59.20 16.95 -56.28
C ALA A 140 -60.43 16.15 -55.81
N ILE A 141 -60.38 15.60 -54.59
CA ILE A 141 -61.54 14.98 -53.95
C ILE A 141 -62.67 15.99 -53.76
N GLU A 142 -62.39 17.19 -53.24
CA GLU A 142 -63.40 18.22 -53.00
C GLU A 142 -64.09 18.63 -54.31
N VAL A 143 -63.32 18.90 -55.37
CA VAL A 143 -63.84 19.20 -56.71
C VAL A 143 -64.73 18.07 -57.24
N PHE A 144 -64.35 16.81 -57.05
CA PHE A 144 -65.15 15.66 -57.45
C PHE A 144 -66.50 15.58 -56.70
N TYR A 145 -66.51 15.81 -55.39
CA TYR A 145 -67.75 15.81 -54.61
C TYR A 145 -68.64 17.02 -54.90
N ASP A 146 -68.07 18.14 -55.38
CA ASP A 146 -68.82 19.29 -55.87
C ASP A 146 -69.46 19.00 -57.24
N PHE A 147 -68.78 18.25 -58.11
CA PHE A 147 -69.32 17.77 -59.39
C PHE A 147 -70.52 16.81 -59.22
N ILE A 148 -70.44 15.86 -58.28
CA ILE A 148 -71.50 14.86 -58.02
C ILE A 148 -72.76 15.46 -57.34
N LYS A 149 -72.77 16.74 -57.01
CA LYS A 149 -73.90 17.43 -56.35
C LYS A 149 -75.25 17.29 -57.09
N ILE A 150 -75.23 16.86 -58.36
CA ILE A 150 -76.39 16.55 -59.21
C ILE A 150 -77.15 15.28 -58.76
N ASN A 151 -76.52 14.31 -58.08
CA ASN A 151 -77.19 13.10 -57.54
C ASN A 151 -77.02 13.00 -56.02
N LYS A 152 -78.03 13.53 -55.31
CA LYS A 152 -78.03 13.72 -53.85
C LYS A 152 -77.85 12.42 -53.05
N ASP A 153 -78.41 11.30 -53.54
CA ASP A 153 -78.53 10.07 -52.77
C ASP A 153 -77.19 9.31 -52.65
N LEU A 154 -76.41 9.19 -53.73
CA LEU A 154 -75.11 8.52 -53.70
C LEU A 154 -74.09 9.26 -52.82
N ARG A 155 -74.12 10.60 -52.87
CA ARG A 155 -73.26 11.47 -52.03
C ARG A 155 -73.61 11.33 -50.55
N ASP A 156 -74.90 11.33 -50.22
CA ASP A 156 -75.35 11.19 -48.84
C ASP A 156 -75.04 9.80 -48.25
N ILE A 157 -75.15 8.74 -49.05
CA ILE A 157 -74.73 7.38 -48.66
C ILE A 157 -73.23 7.34 -48.32
N ASP A 158 -72.39 7.94 -49.17
CA ASP A 158 -70.93 7.94 -48.95
C ASP A 158 -70.53 8.84 -47.77
N PHE A 159 -71.17 9.99 -47.58
CA PHE A 159 -71.00 10.82 -46.39
C PHE A 159 -71.40 10.10 -45.11
N ASN A 160 -72.48 9.31 -45.14
CA ASN A 160 -72.88 8.49 -44.00
C ASN A 160 -71.86 7.37 -43.72
N ARG A 161 -71.29 6.75 -44.74
CA ARG A 161 -70.20 5.77 -44.59
C ARG A 161 -68.94 6.40 -44.00
N ASN A 162 -68.50 7.53 -44.55
CA ASN A 162 -67.33 8.28 -44.05
C ASN A 162 -67.55 8.78 -42.62
N LYS A 163 -68.78 9.18 -42.27
CA LYS A 163 -69.18 9.54 -40.91
C LYS A 163 -68.98 8.36 -39.96
N LYS A 164 -69.55 7.18 -40.27
CA LYS A 164 -69.38 5.96 -39.47
C LYS A 164 -67.91 5.57 -39.28
N THR A 165 -67.10 5.68 -40.34
CA THR A 165 -65.65 5.43 -40.25
C THR A 165 -64.96 6.43 -39.32
N LYS A 166 -65.25 7.74 -39.45
CA LYS A 166 -64.68 8.78 -38.58
C LYS A 166 -65.14 8.67 -37.13
N GLU A 167 -66.38 8.25 -36.88
CA GLU A 167 -66.89 7.93 -35.54
C GLU A 167 -66.11 6.77 -34.92
N ASN A 168 -65.90 5.67 -35.66
CA ASN A 168 -65.08 4.55 -35.22
C ASN A 168 -63.62 4.96 -34.93
N ILE A 169 -63.04 5.86 -35.75
CA ILE A 169 -61.70 6.41 -35.49
C ILE A 169 -61.67 7.18 -34.16
N CYS A 170 -62.69 8.01 -33.89
CA CYS A 170 -62.81 8.74 -32.63
C CYS A 170 -62.91 7.78 -31.43
N GLU A 171 -63.80 6.78 -31.50
CA GLU A 171 -63.98 5.79 -30.44
C GLU A 171 -62.70 4.99 -30.16
N LYS A 172 -62.00 4.55 -31.22
CA LYS A 172 -60.71 3.87 -31.08
C LYS A 172 -59.68 4.79 -30.43
N ALA A 173 -59.61 6.07 -30.82
CA ALA A 173 -58.67 7.04 -30.25
C ALA A 173 -58.96 7.33 -28.78
N GLU A 174 -60.22 7.45 -28.38
CA GLU A 174 -60.65 7.65 -27.00
C GLU A 174 -60.22 6.47 -26.11
N LYS A 175 -60.40 5.24 -26.60
CA LYS A 175 -59.98 4.01 -25.90
C LYS A 175 -58.48 3.90 -25.70
N LEU A 176 -57.64 4.55 -26.52
CA LEU A 176 -56.17 4.50 -26.38
C LEU A 176 -55.68 5.10 -25.07
N SER A 177 -56.42 6.04 -24.49
CA SER A 177 -56.06 6.65 -23.20
C SER A 177 -56.11 5.66 -22.03
N SER A 178 -56.95 4.61 -22.12
CA SER A 178 -57.11 3.58 -21.09
C SER A 178 -56.12 2.42 -21.21
N ASN A 179 -55.42 2.31 -22.33
CA ASN A 179 -54.48 1.20 -22.58
C ASN A 179 -53.21 1.32 -21.73
N LYS A 180 -52.72 0.17 -21.24
CA LYS A 180 -51.50 0.08 -20.42
C LYS A 180 -50.21 0.32 -21.23
N ASP A 181 -50.17 -0.10 -22.51
CA ASP A 181 -48.99 0.03 -23.36
C ASP A 181 -49.01 1.33 -24.17
N ILE A 182 -48.27 2.32 -23.71
CA ILE A 182 -48.18 3.66 -24.32
C ILE A 182 -47.51 3.62 -25.69
N ASN A 183 -46.53 2.73 -25.91
CA ASN A 183 -45.80 2.68 -27.19
C ASN A 183 -46.64 2.05 -28.29
N LYS A 184 -47.33 0.93 -27.99
CA LYS A 184 -48.29 0.33 -28.92
C LYS A 184 -49.44 1.29 -29.21
N SER A 185 -49.98 1.92 -28.18
CA SER A 185 -51.08 2.89 -28.32
C SER A 185 -50.68 4.09 -29.19
N HIS A 186 -49.44 4.56 -29.11
CA HIS A 186 -48.95 5.62 -30.00
C HIS A 186 -48.89 5.19 -31.47
N LYS A 187 -48.45 3.96 -31.76
CA LYS A 187 -48.47 3.42 -33.14
C LYS A 187 -49.90 3.33 -33.68
N ILE A 188 -50.83 2.87 -32.86
CA ILE A 188 -52.25 2.81 -33.22
C ILE A 188 -52.78 4.23 -33.48
N LEU A 189 -52.47 5.21 -32.63
CA LEU A 189 -52.87 6.60 -32.86
C LEU A 189 -52.34 7.17 -34.18
N GLN A 190 -51.08 6.86 -34.55
CA GLN A 190 -50.52 7.26 -35.83
C GLN A 190 -51.27 6.62 -37.01
N ALA A 191 -51.64 5.34 -36.91
CA ALA A 191 -52.44 4.66 -37.91
C ALA A 191 -53.83 5.28 -38.04
N LEU A 192 -54.47 5.63 -36.92
CA LEU A 192 -55.77 6.34 -36.91
C LEU A 192 -55.67 7.72 -37.57
N HIS A 193 -54.57 8.46 -37.37
CA HIS A 193 -54.33 9.72 -38.09
C HIS A 193 -54.18 9.52 -39.60
N GLN A 194 -53.61 8.40 -40.05
CA GLN A 194 -53.52 8.06 -41.47
C GLN A 194 -54.89 7.65 -42.04
N GLU A 195 -55.63 6.81 -41.31
CA GLU A 195 -56.99 6.39 -41.67
C GLU A 195 -57.93 7.61 -41.77
N TRP A 196 -57.80 8.57 -40.86
CA TRP A 196 -58.56 9.82 -40.88
C TRP A 196 -58.30 10.63 -42.16
N LYS A 197 -57.03 10.78 -42.57
CA LYS A 197 -56.64 11.48 -43.80
C LYS A 197 -57.13 10.75 -45.05
N LEU A 198 -57.16 9.42 -45.02
CA LEU A 198 -57.65 8.60 -46.13
C LEU A 198 -59.18 8.54 -46.23
N THR A 199 -59.89 8.97 -45.20
CA THR A 199 -61.35 8.98 -45.18
C THR A 199 -61.89 10.26 -45.80
N GLY A 200 -62.83 10.12 -46.74
CA GLY A 200 -63.43 11.23 -47.48
C GLY A 200 -64.20 12.25 -46.62
N PRO A 201 -64.73 13.30 -47.26
CA PRO A 201 -65.50 14.33 -46.57
C PRO A 201 -66.81 13.79 -45.97
N VAL A 202 -67.37 14.56 -45.04
CA VAL A 202 -68.66 14.32 -44.38
C VAL A 202 -69.49 15.61 -44.47
N LYS A 203 -70.79 15.56 -44.11
CA LYS A 203 -71.66 16.73 -44.07
C LYS A 203 -71.03 17.88 -43.26
N LYS A 204 -71.15 19.11 -43.78
CA LYS A 204 -70.50 20.33 -43.26
C LYS A 204 -70.76 20.54 -41.76
N GLU A 205 -71.99 20.30 -41.33
CA GLU A 205 -72.47 20.43 -39.94
C GLU A 205 -71.70 19.55 -38.93
N ILE A 206 -71.24 18.37 -39.37
CA ILE A 206 -70.64 17.35 -38.51
C ILE A 206 -69.10 17.30 -38.67
N ARG A 207 -68.56 17.80 -39.79
CA ARG A 207 -67.12 17.78 -40.13
C ARG A 207 -66.26 18.32 -39.00
N GLN A 208 -66.60 19.51 -38.50
CA GLN A 208 -65.85 20.17 -37.43
C GLN A 208 -66.00 19.44 -36.09
N LYS A 209 -67.22 19.00 -35.75
CA LYS A 209 -67.51 18.26 -34.50
C LYS A 209 -66.70 16.97 -34.39
N LEU A 210 -66.64 16.17 -35.46
CA LEU A 210 -65.86 14.93 -35.47
C LEU A 210 -64.35 15.21 -35.43
N TRP A 211 -63.89 16.24 -36.13
CA TRP A 211 -62.48 16.62 -36.10
C TRP A 211 -62.05 17.06 -34.70
N ASP A 212 -62.85 17.90 -34.03
CA ASP A 212 -62.57 18.34 -32.68
C ASP A 212 -62.59 17.17 -31.69
N ARG A 213 -63.54 16.24 -31.81
CA ARG A 213 -63.59 15.00 -31.01
C ARG A 213 -62.30 14.18 -31.15
N PHE A 214 -61.86 13.92 -32.38
CA PHE A 214 -60.63 13.17 -32.62
C PHE A 214 -59.39 13.94 -32.12
N LYS A 215 -59.31 15.25 -32.37
CA LYS A 215 -58.21 16.11 -31.91
C LYS A 215 -58.10 16.12 -30.39
N ILE A 216 -59.22 16.21 -29.67
CA ILE A 216 -59.26 16.16 -28.21
C ILE A 216 -58.74 14.80 -27.72
N ALA A 217 -59.25 13.69 -28.26
CA ALA A 217 -58.78 12.35 -27.90
C ALA A 217 -57.27 12.16 -28.13
N SER A 218 -56.75 12.61 -29.28
CA SER A 218 -55.31 12.60 -29.58
C SER A 218 -54.50 13.46 -28.61
N SER A 219 -55.01 14.65 -28.25
CA SER A 219 -54.35 15.57 -27.32
C SER A 219 -54.25 14.98 -25.91
N ILE A 220 -55.34 14.38 -25.41
CA ILE A 220 -55.38 13.70 -24.10
C ILE A 220 -54.34 12.57 -24.06
N PHE A 221 -54.31 11.71 -25.08
CA PHE A 221 -53.33 10.62 -25.14
C PHE A 221 -51.89 11.14 -25.18
N ASN A 222 -51.61 12.15 -26.01
CA ASN A 222 -50.28 12.73 -26.14
C ASN A 222 -49.80 13.39 -24.83
N LYS A 223 -50.70 14.06 -24.10
CA LYS A 223 -50.43 14.62 -22.77
C LYS A 223 -50.02 13.51 -21.79
N LYS A 224 -50.85 12.46 -21.66
CA LYS A 224 -50.56 11.30 -20.79
C LYS A 224 -49.25 10.60 -21.15
N ARG A 225 -48.97 10.44 -22.44
CA ARG A 225 -47.70 9.88 -22.93
C ARG A 225 -46.51 10.75 -22.53
N ASN A 226 -46.61 12.07 -22.67
CA ASN A 226 -45.55 12.99 -22.29
C ASN A 226 -45.30 12.93 -20.77
N GLU A 227 -46.34 12.96 -19.96
CA GLU A 227 -46.27 12.83 -18.49
C GLU A 227 -45.55 11.53 -18.08
N TYR A 228 -45.94 10.39 -18.66
CA TYR A 228 -45.27 9.10 -18.42
C TYR A 228 -43.77 9.15 -18.71
N PHE A 229 -43.35 9.73 -19.84
CA PHE A 229 -41.93 9.82 -20.18
C PHE A 229 -41.18 10.84 -19.31
N VAL A 230 -41.84 11.90 -18.85
CA VAL A 230 -41.27 12.84 -17.88
C VAL A 230 -41.04 12.16 -16.54
N GLU A 231 -42.02 11.43 -16.02
CA GLU A 231 -41.89 10.66 -14.78
C GLU A 231 -40.82 9.57 -14.89
N LEU A 232 -40.78 8.84 -16.01
CA LEU A 232 -39.76 7.83 -16.25
C LEU A 232 -38.36 8.45 -16.26
N LYS A 233 -38.17 9.58 -16.92
CA LYS A 233 -36.90 10.33 -16.88
C LYS A 233 -36.54 10.78 -15.47
N LYS A 234 -37.52 11.28 -14.69
CA LYS A 234 -37.32 11.69 -13.30
C LYS A 234 -36.87 10.52 -12.42
N LYS A 235 -37.58 9.39 -12.47
CA LYS A 235 -37.22 8.15 -11.76
C LYS A 235 -35.81 7.67 -12.14
N GLN A 236 -35.48 7.66 -13.43
CA GLN A 236 -34.12 7.29 -13.88
C GLN A 236 -33.04 8.25 -13.33
N LYS A 237 -33.33 9.55 -13.28
CA LYS A 237 -32.43 10.57 -12.72
C LYS A 237 -32.23 10.42 -11.20
N GLU A 238 -33.27 10.05 -10.47
CA GLU A 238 -33.18 9.78 -9.03
C GLU A 238 -32.33 8.51 -8.77
N LEU A 239 -32.61 7.42 -9.50
CA LEU A 239 -31.85 6.17 -9.36
C LEU A 239 -30.35 6.33 -9.68
N ILE A 240 -30.00 7.06 -10.75
CA ILE A 240 -28.59 7.31 -11.09
C ILE A 240 -27.92 8.21 -10.06
N THR A 241 -28.62 9.22 -9.54
CA THR A 241 -28.12 10.09 -8.45
C THR A 241 -27.84 9.27 -7.20
N SER A 242 -28.76 8.40 -6.78
CA SER A 242 -28.56 7.51 -5.63
C SER A 242 -27.36 6.59 -5.81
N LYS A 243 -27.22 5.93 -6.97
CA LYS A 243 -26.03 5.09 -7.26
C LYS A 243 -24.73 5.90 -7.25
N ASN A 244 -24.73 7.10 -7.83
CA ASN A 244 -23.53 7.95 -7.85
C ASN A 244 -23.18 8.48 -6.46
N ASN A 245 -24.17 8.78 -5.61
CA ASN A 245 -23.94 9.18 -4.23
C ASN A 245 -23.30 8.07 -3.42
N ILE A 246 -23.73 6.81 -3.60
CA ILE A 246 -23.09 5.66 -2.96
C ILE A 246 -21.64 5.51 -3.45
N SER A 247 -21.39 5.61 -4.76
CA SER A 247 -20.02 5.60 -5.31
C SER A 247 -19.16 6.73 -4.73
N LYS A 248 -19.73 7.93 -4.54
CA LYS A 248 -19.04 9.06 -3.89
C LYS A 248 -18.72 8.76 -2.43
N LYS A 249 -19.66 8.20 -1.67
CA LYS A 249 -19.42 7.76 -0.28
C LYS A 249 -18.28 6.73 -0.19
N ILE A 250 -18.24 5.76 -1.11
CA ILE A 250 -17.13 4.79 -1.19
C ILE A 250 -15.80 5.50 -1.44
N TYR A 251 -15.78 6.46 -2.37
CA TYR A 251 -14.58 7.24 -2.68
C TYR A 251 -14.07 8.01 -1.46
N GLN A 252 -14.98 8.60 -0.67
CA GLN A 252 -14.67 9.40 0.51
C GLN A 252 -14.24 8.57 1.73
N LEU A 253 -14.39 7.24 1.73
CA LEU A 253 -13.99 6.39 2.87
C LEU A 253 -12.49 6.51 3.19
N VAL A 254 -11.66 6.78 2.18
CA VAL A 254 -10.20 6.89 2.37
C VAL A 254 -9.73 8.28 2.79
N ASP A 255 -10.59 9.31 2.71
CA ASP A 255 -10.27 10.68 3.11
C ASP A 255 -9.94 10.77 4.62
N ALA A 256 -10.45 9.82 5.41
CA ALA A 256 -10.16 9.69 6.83
C ALA A 256 -8.69 9.32 7.15
N GLN A 257 -7.87 8.98 6.15
CA GLN A 257 -6.46 8.59 6.28
C GLN A 257 -6.22 7.54 7.40
N PRO A 258 -6.77 6.33 7.26
CA PRO A 258 -6.67 5.29 8.28
C PRO A 258 -5.21 4.92 8.59
N LYS A 259 -4.85 4.91 9.87
CA LYS A 259 -3.48 4.69 10.36
C LYS A 259 -3.26 3.29 10.94
N SER A 260 -4.31 2.52 11.13
CA SER A 260 -4.25 1.20 11.78
C SER A 260 -4.96 0.10 10.99
N PHE A 261 -4.57 -1.15 11.25
CA PHE A 261 -5.23 -2.32 10.69
C PHE A 261 -6.72 -2.38 11.07
N LYS A 262 -7.04 -2.01 12.31
CA LYS A 262 -8.41 -2.00 12.83
C LYS A 262 -9.29 -1.00 12.07
N GLU A 263 -8.78 0.21 11.82
CA GLU A 263 -9.49 1.21 11.00
C GLU A 263 -9.72 0.72 9.57
N TRP A 264 -8.72 0.10 8.94
CA TRP A 264 -8.89 -0.48 7.61
C TRP A 264 -9.94 -1.59 7.54
N ASN A 265 -10.07 -2.41 8.59
CA ASN A 265 -11.11 -3.43 8.66
C ASN A 265 -12.50 -2.78 8.75
N LEU A 266 -12.68 -1.79 9.63
CA LEU A 266 -13.94 -1.05 9.76
C LEU A 266 -14.34 -0.35 8.44
N LEU A 267 -13.38 0.28 7.75
CA LEU A 267 -13.64 0.89 6.45
C LEU A 267 -13.97 -0.15 5.37
N THR A 268 -13.37 -1.34 5.43
CA THR A 268 -13.69 -2.44 4.49
C THR A 268 -15.12 -2.93 4.71
N GLU A 269 -15.56 -3.06 5.96
CA GLU A 269 -16.95 -3.41 6.30
C GLU A 269 -17.94 -2.35 5.78
N LYS A 270 -17.65 -1.06 6.02
CA LYS A 270 -18.45 0.05 5.48
C LYS A 270 -18.52 0.04 3.95
N CYS A 271 -17.39 -0.22 3.29
CA CYS A 271 -17.33 -0.33 1.83
C CYS A 271 -18.23 -1.48 1.32
N ASN A 272 -18.19 -2.64 1.99
CA ASN A 272 -19.04 -3.78 1.64
C ASN A 272 -20.54 -3.50 1.85
N LEU A 273 -20.91 -2.77 2.91
CA LEU A 273 -22.30 -2.34 3.13
C LEU A 273 -22.78 -1.41 2.00
N LEU A 274 -21.97 -0.38 1.65
CA LEU A 274 -22.28 0.52 0.54
C LEU A 274 -22.39 -0.23 -0.80
N LEU A 275 -21.59 -1.29 -1.01
CA LEU A 275 -21.71 -2.13 -2.20
C LEU A 275 -23.00 -2.93 -2.26
N LYS A 276 -23.50 -3.40 -1.11
CA LYS A 276 -24.83 -4.05 -1.02
C LYS A 276 -25.94 -3.07 -1.36
N GLU A 277 -25.95 -1.89 -0.73
CA GLU A 277 -26.90 -0.81 -1.01
C GLU A 277 -26.89 -0.43 -2.50
N TRP A 278 -25.70 -0.35 -3.12
CA TRP A 278 -25.57 -0.04 -4.54
C TRP A 278 -26.21 -1.12 -5.43
N GLY A 279 -26.11 -2.39 -5.04
CA GLY A 279 -26.64 -3.55 -5.76
C GLY A 279 -28.16 -3.70 -5.64
N GLU A 280 -28.75 -3.26 -4.53
CA GLU A 280 -30.20 -3.28 -4.30
C GLU A 280 -30.94 -2.31 -5.22
N ILE A 281 -30.29 -1.23 -5.66
CA ILE A 281 -30.86 -0.28 -6.62
C ILE A 281 -30.92 -0.92 -8.02
N LYS A 282 -32.12 -1.35 -8.40
CA LYS A 282 -32.46 -1.96 -9.70
C LYS A 282 -33.27 -0.99 -10.58
N GLY A 283 -33.44 -1.33 -11.86
CA GLY A 283 -34.34 -0.60 -12.76
C GLY A 283 -33.73 0.58 -13.53
N LEU A 284 -32.40 0.75 -13.52
CA LEU A 284 -31.75 1.72 -14.41
C LEU A 284 -31.78 1.26 -15.87
N ASP A 285 -31.87 2.22 -16.80
CA ASP A 285 -31.61 1.96 -18.20
C ASP A 285 -30.15 1.50 -18.42
N ARG A 286 -29.92 0.80 -19.55
CA ARG A 286 -28.62 0.19 -19.86
C ARG A 286 -27.47 1.21 -19.92
N LYS A 287 -27.68 2.38 -20.52
CA LYS A 287 -26.62 3.39 -20.70
C LYS A 287 -26.25 4.02 -19.36
N SER A 288 -27.25 4.39 -18.58
CA SER A 288 -27.11 4.96 -17.25
C SER A 288 -26.45 3.97 -16.28
N ASN A 289 -26.82 2.69 -16.35
CA ASN A 289 -26.21 1.64 -15.54
C ASN A 289 -24.72 1.44 -15.87
N THR A 290 -24.33 1.44 -17.15
CA THR A 290 -22.91 1.36 -17.55
C THR A 290 -22.11 2.51 -16.94
N LYS A 291 -22.62 3.74 -16.99
CA LYS A 291 -21.96 4.91 -16.37
C LYS A 291 -21.84 4.79 -14.85
N ALA A 292 -22.89 4.31 -14.19
CA ALA A 292 -22.88 4.07 -12.74
C ALA A 292 -21.86 2.99 -12.34
N ILE A 293 -21.70 1.92 -13.14
CA ILE A 293 -20.71 0.86 -12.92
C ILE A 293 -19.29 1.43 -13.01
N ILE A 294 -19.00 2.25 -14.02
CA ILE A 294 -17.69 2.89 -14.19
C ILE A 294 -17.36 3.76 -12.97
N ASN A 295 -18.32 4.56 -12.50
CA ASN A 295 -18.14 5.40 -11.30
C ASN A 295 -17.87 4.55 -10.05
N LYS A 296 -18.61 3.45 -9.87
CA LYS A 296 -18.38 2.49 -8.79
C LYS A 296 -16.97 1.88 -8.86
N GLN A 297 -16.54 1.45 -10.04
CA GLN A 297 -15.20 0.87 -10.25
C GLN A 297 -14.10 1.87 -9.91
N LYS A 298 -14.22 3.13 -10.34
CA LYS A 298 -13.28 4.19 -9.96
C LYS A 298 -13.19 4.39 -8.45
N ALA A 299 -14.33 4.39 -7.75
CA ALA A 299 -14.36 4.50 -6.30
C ALA A 299 -13.70 3.32 -5.59
N LEU A 300 -13.96 2.09 -6.06
CA LEU A 300 -13.34 0.88 -5.52
C LEU A 300 -11.83 0.83 -5.80
N ASN A 301 -11.40 1.21 -7.00
CA ASN A 301 -9.98 1.24 -7.34
C ASN A 301 -9.25 2.21 -6.41
N ASN A 302 -9.76 3.43 -6.21
CA ASN A 302 -9.19 4.39 -5.26
C ASN A 302 -9.08 3.81 -3.84
N PHE A 303 -10.15 3.15 -3.37
CA PHE A 303 -10.17 2.51 -2.05
C PHE A 303 -9.10 1.42 -1.90
N TYR A 304 -9.05 0.48 -2.84
CA TYR A 304 -8.13 -0.66 -2.77
C TYR A 304 -6.67 -0.30 -3.08
N GLU A 305 -6.43 0.68 -3.95
CA GLU A 305 -5.08 1.21 -4.20
C GLU A 305 -4.54 1.91 -2.95
N THR A 306 -5.33 2.77 -2.31
CA THR A 306 -4.93 3.43 -1.05
C THR A 306 -4.66 2.41 0.05
N LYS A 307 -5.52 1.37 0.16
CA LYS A 307 -5.31 0.25 1.08
C LYS A 307 -3.99 -0.47 0.80
N LYS A 308 -3.74 -0.81 -0.46
CA LYS A 308 -2.51 -1.48 -0.89
C LYS A 308 -1.26 -0.65 -0.55
N LEU A 309 -1.29 0.66 -0.81
CA LEU A 309 -0.20 1.58 -0.48
C LEU A 309 0.11 1.59 1.01
N PHE A 310 -0.91 1.70 1.88
CA PHE A 310 -0.74 1.65 3.33
C PHE A 310 -0.07 0.34 3.78
N PHE A 311 -0.57 -0.81 3.31
CA PHE A 311 -0.01 -2.11 3.71
C PHE A 311 1.42 -2.33 3.21
N ASN A 312 1.75 -1.82 2.02
CA ASN A 312 3.12 -1.81 1.51
C ASN A 312 4.03 -0.94 2.37
N GLU A 313 3.57 0.25 2.77
CA GLU A 313 4.34 1.14 3.63
C GLU A 313 4.62 0.51 5.00
N VAL A 314 3.60 -0.11 5.62
CA VAL A 314 3.75 -0.86 6.88
C VAL A 314 4.73 -2.02 6.71
N LYS A 315 4.66 -2.75 5.59
CA LYS A 315 5.58 -3.85 5.29
C LYS A 315 7.03 -3.37 5.17
N GLU A 316 7.28 -2.29 4.44
CA GLU A 316 8.63 -1.72 4.28
C GLU A 316 9.17 -1.14 5.60
N LYS A 317 8.34 -0.44 6.39
CA LYS A 317 8.70 0.01 7.75
C LYS A 317 9.10 -1.17 8.64
N ASN A 318 8.32 -2.25 8.63
CA ASN A 318 8.62 -3.46 9.41
C ASN A 318 9.91 -4.15 8.92
N LYS A 319 10.15 -4.21 7.60
CA LYS A 319 11.38 -4.75 7.01
C LYS A 319 12.60 -3.95 7.45
N ALA A 320 12.52 -2.62 7.45
CA ALA A 320 13.59 -1.74 7.90
C ALA A 320 13.90 -1.93 9.39
N ILE A 321 12.87 -2.07 10.24
CA ILE A 321 13.03 -2.34 11.67
C ILE A 321 13.69 -3.71 11.90
N ILE A 322 13.24 -4.76 11.20
CA ILE A 322 13.85 -6.10 11.29
C ILE A 322 15.33 -6.04 10.88
N LYS A 323 15.67 -5.31 9.81
CA LYS A 323 17.08 -5.14 9.37
C LYS A 323 17.93 -4.43 10.43
N LYS A 324 17.39 -3.41 11.11
CA LYS A 324 18.08 -2.75 12.23
C LYS A 324 18.31 -3.71 13.40
N GLN A 325 17.31 -4.51 13.76
CA GLN A 325 17.44 -5.53 14.81
C GLN A 325 18.49 -6.59 14.44
N GLU A 326 18.50 -7.07 13.18
CA GLU A 326 19.46 -8.04 12.69
C GLU A 326 20.89 -7.51 12.78
N ASN A 327 21.13 -6.26 12.36
CA ASN A 327 22.46 -5.63 12.43
C ASN A 327 22.97 -5.53 13.89
N ILE A 328 22.12 -5.10 14.83
CA ILE A 328 22.47 -5.04 16.26
C ILE A 328 22.78 -6.44 16.81
N CYS A 329 22.00 -7.44 16.39
CA CYS A 329 22.22 -8.84 16.77
C CYS A 329 23.58 -9.36 16.28
N LEU A 330 23.91 -9.12 15.01
CA LEU A 330 25.19 -9.52 14.42
C LEU A 330 26.38 -8.84 15.11
N GLU A 331 26.28 -7.56 15.47
CA GLU A 331 27.32 -6.87 16.24
C GLU A 331 27.52 -7.51 17.60
N ALA A 332 26.45 -7.87 18.32
CA ALA A 332 26.55 -8.55 19.60
C ALA A 332 27.15 -9.97 19.47
N GLU A 333 26.74 -10.73 18.45
CA GLU A 333 27.25 -12.09 18.18
C GLU A 333 28.76 -12.10 17.91
N LYS A 334 29.30 -11.10 17.19
CA LYS A 334 30.75 -10.94 16.98
C LYS A 334 31.54 -10.73 18.27
N MET A 335 30.92 -10.11 19.27
CA MET A 335 31.58 -9.74 20.52
C MET A 335 31.39 -10.77 21.64
N GLN A 336 30.55 -11.79 21.44
CA GLN A 336 30.11 -12.70 22.51
C GLN A 336 31.24 -13.49 23.18
N LYS A 337 32.35 -13.74 22.46
CA LYS A 337 33.54 -14.47 22.97
C LYS A 337 34.74 -13.56 23.21
N ASN A 338 34.59 -12.24 23.12
CA ASN A 338 35.71 -11.32 23.29
C ASN A 338 36.14 -11.27 24.78
N THR A 339 37.44 -11.35 25.02
CA THR A 339 38.05 -11.34 26.36
C THR A 339 38.42 -9.94 26.86
N ASN A 340 38.30 -8.90 26.02
CA ASN A 340 38.40 -7.51 26.47
C ASN A 340 37.11 -7.11 27.22
N TRP A 341 37.04 -7.54 28.48
CA TRP A 341 35.82 -7.51 29.30
C TRP A 341 35.27 -6.10 29.53
N GLU A 342 36.12 -5.10 29.72
CA GLU A 342 35.69 -3.76 30.09
C GLU A 342 35.10 -3.01 28.88
N GLU A 343 35.85 -2.97 27.79
CA GLU A 343 35.43 -2.30 26.56
C GLU A 343 34.21 -3.00 25.93
N THR A 344 34.23 -4.34 25.88
CA THR A 344 33.13 -5.12 25.31
C THR A 344 31.85 -4.99 26.14
N SER A 345 31.94 -4.88 27.47
CA SER A 345 30.77 -4.62 28.31
C SER A 345 30.11 -3.28 27.95
N LYS A 346 30.91 -2.21 27.81
CA LYS A 346 30.40 -0.87 27.45
C LYS A 346 29.69 -0.91 26.10
N LYS A 347 30.29 -1.56 25.10
CA LYS A 347 29.72 -1.74 23.75
C LYS A 347 28.43 -2.57 23.76
N LEU A 348 28.38 -3.71 24.46
CA LEU A 348 27.17 -4.54 24.54
C LEU A 348 26.02 -3.84 25.27
N ILE A 349 26.29 -3.07 26.33
CA ILE A 349 25.27 -2.26 27.02
C ILE A 349 24.71 -1.19 26.08
N LEU A 350 25.56 -0.55 25.27
CA LEU A 350 25.10 0.40 24.25
C LEU A 350 24.20 -0.28 23.22
N LEU A 351 24.56 -1.48 22.76
CA LEU A 351 23.72 -2.28 21.86
C LEU A 351 22.38 -2.68 22.50
N GLN A 352 22.36 -3.03 23.79
CA GLN A 352 21.12 -3.31 24.52
C GLN A 352 20.20 -2.08 24.57
N LYS A 353 20.77 -0.89 24.82
CA LYS A 353 20.01 0.38 24.77
C LYS A 353 19.45 0.63 23.37
N LYS A 354 20.26 0.47 22.31
CA LYS A 354 19.83 0.60 20.91
C LYS A 354 18.74 -0.42 20.54
N MET A 355 18.82 -1.65 21.05
CA MET A 355 17.82 -2.69 20.80
C MET A 355 16.49 -2.37 21.48
N ASN A 356 16.54 -1.85 22.71
CA ASN A 356 15.35 -1.50 23.48
C ASN A 356 14.65 -0.22 22.97
N SER A 357 15.39 0.70 22.32
CA SER A 357 14.78 1.89 21.71
C SER A 357 14.05 1.60 20.39
N ILE A 358 14.28 0.44 19.78
CA ILE A 358 13.53 0.01 18.59
C ILE A 358 12.09 -0.34 19.01
N LYS A 359 11.11 0.30 18.36
CA LYS A 359 9.69 0.01 18.57
C LYS A 359 9.41 -1.49 18.39
N TYR A 360 8.70 -2.08 19.36
CA TYR A 360 8.32 -3.49 19.31
C TYR A 360 7.42 -3.79 18.10
N ILE A 361 7.72 -4.88 17.41
CA ILE A 361 6.89 -5.43 16.33
C ILE A 361 6.56 -6.87 16.69
N ASN A 362 5.27 -7.22 16.61
CA ASN A 362 4.81 -8.60 16.74
C ASN A 362 5.12 -9.40 15.46
N SER A 363 6.40 -9.69 15.24
CA SER A 363 6.89 -10.49 14.11
C SER A 363 7.67 -11.69 14.63
N SER A 364 7.39 -12.88 14.07
CA SER A 364 8.14 -14.11 14.39
C SER A 364 9.65 -13.94 14.16
N LYS A 365 10.04 -13.24 13.08
CA LYS A 365 11.45 -12.91 12.81
C LYS A 365 12.04 -12.02 13.90
N SER A 366 11.35 -10.95 14.27
CA SER A 366 11.79 -10.03 15.34
C SER A 366 11.98 -10.75 16.69
N LYS A 367 11.06 -11.64 17.06
CA LYS A 367 11.16 -12.46 18.26
C LYS A 367 12.39 -13.36 18.24
N LYS A 368 12.67 -14.04 17.10
CA LYS A 368 13.87 -14.87 16.92
C LYS A 368 15.16 -14.05 17.04
N ILE A 369 15.23 -12.88 16.41
CA ILE A 369 16.40 -11.98 16.48
C ILE A 369 16.63 -11.50 17.92
N THR A 370 15.57 -11.11 18.62
CA THR A 370 15.67 -10.69 20.02
C THR A 370 16.17 -11.81 20.93
N LYS A 371 15.75 -13.06 20.69
CA LYS A 371 16.24 -14.24 21.42
C LYS A 371 17.73 -14.48 21.14
N ARG A 372 18.16 -14.40 19.88
CA ARG A 372 19.58 -14.51 19.48
C ARG A 372 20.44 -13.43 20.14
N PHE A 373 20.02 -12.17 20.06
CA PHE A 373 20.71 -11.04 20.68
C PHE A 373 20.88 -11.21 22.20
N LYS A 374 19.80 -11.61 22.90
CA LYS A 374 19.86 -11.91 24.34
C LYS A 374 20.83 -13.06 24.63
N SER A 375 20.83 -14.11 23.81
CA SER A 375 21.75 -15.23 23.95
C SER A 375 23.21 -14.80 23.81
N ALA A 376 23.55 -13.98 22.80
CA ALA A 376 24.89 -13.46 22.60
C ALA A 376 25.37 -12.61 23.79
N CYS A 377 24.51 -11.73 24.31
CA CYS A 377 24.80 -10.96 25.52
C CYS A 377 25.03 -11.88 26.74
N ASN A 378 24.16 -12.88 26.93
CA ASN A 378 24.26 -13.81 28.04
C ASN A 378 25.55 -14.63 28.01
N ILE A 379 25.99 -15.08 26.83
CA ILE A 379 27.26 -15.81 26.66
C ILE A 379 28.43 -14.98 27.20
N PHE A 380 28.52 -13.70 26.80
CA PHE A 380 29.59 -12.81 27.25
C PHE A 380 29.52 -12.53 28.76
N PHE A 381 28.35 -12.10 29.27
CA PHE A 381 28.24 -11.74 30.69
C PHE A 381 28.38 -12.96 31.62
N ASN A 382 27.93 -14.14 31.20
CA ASN A 382 28.16 -15.37 31.95
C ASN A 382 29.65 -15.73 32.00
N ALA A 383 30.37 -15.61 30.88
CA ALA A 383 31.82 -15.84 30.84
C ALA A 383 32.58 -14.83 31.72
N LYS A 384 32.21 -13.55 31.67
CA LYS A 384 32.77 -12.50 32.53
C LYS A 384 32.52 -12.80 34.01
N ASN A 385 31.29 -13.17 34.36
CA ASN A 385 30.91 -13.50 35.73
C ASN A 385 31.64 -14.73 36.25
N LYS A 386 31.83 -15.75 35.41
CA LYS A 386 32.63 -16.94 35.74
C LYS A 386 34.08 -16.57 36.06
N MET A 387 34.73 -15.78 35.20
CA MET A 387 36.10 -15.31 35.43
C MET A 387 36.23 -14.47 36.71
N ASN A 388 35.26 -13.59 36.97
CA ASN A 388 35.24 -12.80 38.21
C ASN A 388 35.06 -13.68 39.45
N LYS A 389 34.21 -14.72 39.40
CA LYS A 389 34.04 -15.70 40.48
C LYS A 389 35.32 -16.51 40.72
N GLU A 390 36.00 -16.93 39.67
CA GLU A 390 37.29 -17.65 39.76
C GLU A 390 38.36 -16.77 40.42
N LYS A 391 38.51 -15.51 39.99
CA LYS A 391 39.40 -14.53 40.65
C LYS A 391 39.05 -14.29 42.11
N GLN A 392 37.76 -14.27 42.45
CA GLN A 392 37.31 -14.08 43.84
C GLN A 392 37.60 -15.33 44.69
N ARG A 393 37.44 -16.53 44.13
CA ARG A 393 37.76 -17.80 44.77
C ARG A 393 39.26 -17.91 45.06
N GLU A 394 40.11 -17.61 44.07
CA GLU A 394 41.56 -17.57 44.24
C GLU A 394 41.97 -16.62 45.39
N LYS A 395 41.37 -15.42 45.44
CA LYS A 395 41.60 -14.48 46.55
C LYS A 395 41.14 -14.99 47.91
N ASN A 396 40.03 -15.72 47.98
CA ASN A 396 39.57 -16.35 49.22
C ASN A 396 40.52 -17.47 49.68
N GLU A 397 40.98 -18.31 48.75
CA GLU A 397 41.95 -19.37 49.05
C GLU A 397 43.29 -18.77 49.54
N ASN A 398 43.73 -17.67 48.93
CA ASN A 398 44.90 -16.92 49.40
C ASN A 398 44.69 -16.34 50.81
N LEU A 399 43.49 -15.87 51.17
CA LEU A 399 43.19 -15.40 52.53
C LEU A 399 43.32 -16.52 53.57
N VAL A 400 42.85 -17.74 53.24
CA VAL A 400 42.98 -18.91 54.12
C VAL A 400 44.45 -19.23 54.37
N LYS A 401 45.26 -19.34 53.30
CA LYS A 401 46.71 -19.57 53.40
C LYS A 401 47.42 -18.49 54.23
N LYS A 402 47.02 -17.22 54.10
CA LYS A 402 47.56 -16.12 54.94
C LYS A 402 47.17 -16.24 56.41
N LYS A 403 45.95 -16.68 56.72
CA LYS A 403 45.53 -16.95 58.11
C LYS A 403 46.30 -18.14 58.71
N GLU A 404 46.57 -19.16 57.93
CA GLU A 404 47.42 -20.29 58.34
C GLU A 404 48.85 -19.83 58.60
N LEU A 405 49.43 -19.02 57.70
CA LEU A 405 50.75 -18.42 57.89
C LEU A 405 50.81 -17.58 59.18
N LEU A 406 49.76 -16.80 59.48
CA LEU A 406 49.68 -16.04 60.72
C LEU A 406 49.71 -16.96 61.95
N LYS A 407 48.94 -18.05 61.95
CA LYS A 407 48.95 -19.04 63.04
C LYS A 407 50.31 -19.72 63.19
N GLU A 408 50.97 -20.04 62.07
CA GLU A 408 52.32 -20.59 62.08
C GLU A 408 53.28 -19.61 62.76
N ILE A 409 53.29 -18.34 62.34
CA ILE A 409 54.15 -17.29 62.91
C ILE A 409 53.96 -17.15 64.43
N THR A 410 52.71 -17.14 64.92
CA THR A 410 52.44 -17.00 66.36
C THR A 410 52.96 -18.20 67.17
N ASN A 411 52.92 -19.41 66.60
CA ASN A 411 53.26 -20.66 67.29
C ASN A 411 54.73 -21.08 67.21
N ILE A 412 55.59 -20.34 66.48
CA ILE A 412 57.02 -20.66 66.40
C ILE A 412 57.64 -20.70 67.80
N LYS A 413 58.43 -21.72 68.12
CA LYS A 413 59.24 -21.78 69.35
C LYS A 413 60.70 -21.92 68.96
N PHE A 414 61.57 -21.05 69.46
CA PHE A 414 63.01 -21.10 69.18
C PHE A 414 63.71 -21.90 70.29
N LYS A 415 64.60 -22.84 69.91
CA LYS A 415 65.43 -23.60 70.86
C LYS A 415 66.91 -23.19 70.76
N ASN A 416 67.41 -22.79 69.58
CA ASN A 416 68.76 -22.28 69.37
C ASN A 416 68.77 -20.97 68.54
N GLU A 417 69.51 -19.96 69.01
CA GLU A 417 69.14 -18.55 68.79
C GLU A 417 69.51 -17.89 67.44
N LYS A 418 70.39 -18.45 66.58
CA LYS A 418 70.85 -17.68 65.40
C LYS A 418 70.67 -18.37 64.04
N LYS A 419 71.07 -19.63 63.91
CA LYS A 419 70.99 -20.36 62.62
C LYS A 419 69.56 -20.85 62.32
N GLU A 420 68.81 -21.25 63.35
CA GLU A 420 67.40 -21.66 63.21
C GLU A 420 66.50 -20.49 62.78
N ILE A 421 66.78 -19.28 63.28
CA ILE A 421 66.01 -18.07 63.01
C ILE A 421 66.06 -17.66 61.53
N SER A 422 67.26 -17.53 60.95
CA SER A 422 67.40 -17.16 59.53
C SER A 422 66.78 -18.21 58.60
N SER A 423 66.92 -19.50 58.92
CA SER A 423 66.27 -20.56 58.13
C SER A 423 64.73 -20.51 58.21
N THR A 424 64.19 -20.14 59.37
CA THR A 424 62.74 -20.01 59.60
C THR A 424 62.17 -18.79 58.86
N ILE A 425 62.85 -17.65 58.92
CA ILE A 425 62.45 -16.43 58.21
C ILE A 425 62.45 -16.66 56.69
N ASN A 426 63.47 -17.32 56.15
CA ASN A 426 63.52 -17.68 54.73
C ASN A 426 62.36 -18.61 54.31
N LYS A 427 61.98 -19.57 55.16
CA LYS A 427 60.79 -20.41 54.92
C LYS A 427 59.50 -19.59 54.90
N LEU A 428 59.31 -18.67 55.85
CA LEU A 428 58.15 -17.78 55.91
C LEU A 428 58.10 -16.82 54.71
N LEU A 429 59.26 -16.30 54.29
CA LEU A 429 59.39 -15.45 53.11
C LEU A 429 58.96 -16.17 51.84
N ASN A 430 59.45 -17.40 51.66
CA ASN A 430 59.07 -18.23 50.51
C ASN A 430 57.57 -18.53 50.54
N LYS A 431 57.03 -18.97 51.68
CA LYS A 431 55.59 -19.22 51.86
C LYS A 431 54.75 -17.99 51.58
N TRP A 432 55.12 -16.82 52.09
CA TRP A 432 54.37 -15.59 51.84
C TRP A 432 54.43 -15.17 50.37
N SER A 433 55.60 -15.29 49.74
CA SER A 433 55.80 -14.90 48.34
C SER A 433 55.04 -15.77 47.34
N THR A 434 54.73 -17.02 47.69
CA THR A 434 53.90 -17.91 46.86
C THR A 434 52.41 -17.70 47.08
N ILE A 435 52.01 -17.02 48.16
CA ILE A 435 50.62 -16.67 48.40
C ILE A 435 50.27 -15.40 47.62
N GLY A 436 49.30 -15.51 46.71
CA GLY A 436 48.85 -14.38 45.90
C GLY A 436 48.08 -13.31 46.70
N GLN A 437 47.48 -12.37 45.97
CA GLN A 437 46.63 -11.36 46.59
C GLN A 437 45.36 -12.00 47.18
N ASP A 438 44.95 -11.54 48.36
CA ASP A 438 43.75 -12.01 49.04
C ASP A 438 42.60 -10.98 48.94
N ILE A 439 41.48 -11.28 49.60
CA ILE A 439 40.26 -10.46 49.56
C ILE A 439 40.28 -9.27 50.54
N ASN A 440 41.08 -9.37 51.59
CA ASN A 440 41.11 -8.43 52.70
C ASN A 440 42.55 -8.21 53.19
N ASN A 441 43.15 -7.13 52.66
CA ASN A 441 44.50 -6.66 52.98
C ASN A 441 44.79 -6.53 54.49
N LYS A 442 43.78 -6.45 55.38
CA LYS A 442 43.97 -6.41 56.84
C LYS A 442 44.77 -7.59 57.41
N ILE A 443 44.76 -8.75 56.75
CA ILE A 443 45.55 -9.91 57.21
C ILE A 443 47.06 -9.67 57.07
N ASN A 444 47.48 -8.91 56.06
CA ASN A 444 48.89 -8.57 55.84
C ASN A 444 49.43 -7.75 57.01
N PHE A 445 48.70 -6.76 57.51
CA PHE A 445 49.07 -6.02 58.72
C PHE A 445 49.25 -6.92 59.93
N LYS A 446 48.32 -7.86 60.16
CA LYS A 446 48.42 -8.81 61.28
C LYS A 446 49.64 -9.71 61.17
N ILE A 447 49.98 -10.13 59.95
CA ILE A 447 51.20 -10.91 59.68
C ILE A 447 52.45 -10.07 59.97
N SER A 448 52.51 -8.83 59.49
CA SER A 448 53.63 -7.92 59.80
C SER A 448 53.78 -7.64 61.30
N ASP A 449 52.68 -7.38 62.01
CA ASP A 449 52.68 -7.18 63.46
C ASP A 449 53.12 -8.44 64.21
N ALA A 450 52.62 -9.62 63.81
CA ALA A 450 53.04 -10.89 64.40
C ALA A 450 54.53 -11.19 64.16
N LEU A 451 55.05 -10.90 62.96
CA LEU A 451 56.48 -11.01 62.65
C LEU A 451 57.32 -10.07 63.52
N ASN A 452 56.92 -8.81 63.63
CA ASN A 452 57.61 -7.83 64.47
C ASN A 452 57.66 -8.26 65.93
N LYS A 453 56.53 -8.71 66.49
CA LYS A 453 56.45 -9.20 67.88
C LYS A 453 57.27 -10.47 68.08
N LYS A 454 57.20 -11.42 67.16
CA LYS A 454 57.85 -12.72 67.31
C LYS A 454 59.38 -12.64 67.21
N PHE A 455 59.88 -11.72 66.40
CA PHE A 455 61.31 -11.54 66.14
C PHE A 455 61.85 -10.20 66.67
N GLN A 456 61.25 -9.66 67.74
CA GLN A 456 61.60 -8.33 68.28
C GLN A 456 63.09 -8.20 68.61
N ASN A 457 63.71 -9.25 69.15
CA ASN A 457 65.15 -9.29 69.47
C ASN A 457 66.06 -9.47 68.24
N HIS A 458 65.48 -9.67 67.05
CA HIS A 458 66.17 -9.89 65.78
C HIS A 458 65.72 -8.91 64.69
N SER A 459 65.24 -7.73 65.08
CA SER A 459 64.78 -6.66 64.18
C SER A 459 65.82 -6.26 63.12
N ASN A 460 67.12 -6.43 63.42
CA ASN A 460 68.21 -6.15 62.48
C ASN A 460 68.41 -7.23 61.39
N ASN A 461 67.71 -8.37 61.45
CA ASN A 461 67.85 -9.44 60.46
C ASN A 461 67.38 -8.97 59.06
N PHE A 462 68.26 -9.13 58.06
CA PHE A 462 68.03 -8.71 56.69
C PHE A 462 66.78 -9.33 56.07
N GLU A 463 66.61 -10.64 56.18
CA GLU A 463 65.51 -11.36 55.55
C GLU A 463 64.15 -10.98 56.13
N LEU A 464 64.10 -10.75 57.45
CA LEU A 464 62.88 -10.35 58.16
C LEU A 464 62.42 -8.97 57.74
N GLU A 465 63.35 -8.01 57.67
CA GLU A 465 63.07 -6.65 57.26
C GLU A 465 62.55 -6.60 55.82
N ILE A 466 63.14 -7.40 54.93
CA ILE A 466 62.68 -7.55 53.55
C ILE A 466 61.30 -8.20 53.47
N LEU A 467 61.02 -9.23 54.27
CA LEU A 467 59.69 -9.87 54.32
C LEU A 467 58.60 -8.87 54.74
N ILE A 468 58.80 -8.17 55.86
CA ILE A 468 57.88 -7.14 56.37
C ILE A 468 57.67 -6.06 55.32
N TYR A 469 58.74 -5.62 54.67
CA TYR A 469 58.66 -4.61 53.63
C TYR A 469 57.84 -5.08 52.43
N LYS A 470 58.04 -6.32 51.96
CA LYS A 470 57.22 -6.91 50.89
C LYS A 470 55.73 -6.96 51.27
N ILE A 471 55.42 -7.27 52.52
CA ILE A 471 54.05 -7.29 53.06
C ILE A 471 53.40 -5.89 52.96
N ILE A 472 54.10 -4.86 53.40
CA ILE A 472 53.64 -3.46 53.37
C ILE A 472 53.43 -2.98 51.93
N ILE A 473 54.37 -3.28 51.02
CA ILE A 473 54.25 -2.90 49.60
C ILE A 473 53.08 -3.63 48.92
N ASN A 474 52.89 -4.91 49.20
CA ASN A 474 51.74 -5.66 48.65
C ASN A 474 50.40 -5.08 49.10
N GLU A 475 50.36 -4.46 50.28
CA GLU A 475 49.15 -3.80 50.75
C GLU A 475 48.84 -2.49 50.00
N ASN A 476 49.90 -1.74 49.71
CA ASN A 476 49.81 -0.42 49.08
C ASN A 476 50.07 -0.46 47.56
N ASN A 477 50.10 -1.65 46.96
CA ASN A 477 50.50 -1.85 45.56
C ASN A 477 49.60 -1.11 44.54
N LYS A 478 48.36 -0.79 44.90
CA LYS A 478 47.44 0.02 44.07
C LYS A 478 47.56 1.52 44.31
N ASN A 479 48.16 1.95 45.41
CA ASN A 479 48.33 3.35 45.75
C ASN A 479 49.61 3.89 45.09
N LYS A 480 49.48 4.31 43.82
CA LYS A 480 50.61 4.87 43.05
C LYS A 480 51.29 6.06 43.75
N TYR A 481 50.55 6.86 44.51
CA TYR A 481 51.10 7.98 45.26
C TYR A 481 52.03 7.52 46.39
N PHE A 482 51.57 6.56 47.21
CA PHE A 482 52.38 5.94 48.25
C PHE A 482 53.68 5.33 47.68
N LEU A 483 53.56 4.52 46.61
CA LEU A 483 54.71 3.85 46.00
C LEU A 483 55.76 4.85 45.47
N LYS A 484 55.32 5.92 44.81
CA LYS A 484 56.22 6.98 44.31
C LYS A 484 56.94 7.72 45.45
N ASN A 485 56.21 8.06 46.52
CA ASN A 485 56.77 8.75 47.67
C ASN A 485 57.77 7.89 48.44
N GLU A 486 57.45 6.62 48.68
CA GLU A 486 58.35 5.68 49.36
C GLU A 486 59.61 5.41 48.52
N LEU A 487 59.48 5.25 47.20
CA LEU A 487 60.63 5.14 46.29
C LEU A 487 61.54 6.37 46.37
N LYS A 488 60.96 7.58 46.40
CA LYS A 488 61.71 8.84 46.54
C LYS A 488 62.49 8.86 47.87
N LYS A 489 61.83 8.50 48.97
CA LYS A 489 62.45 8.45 50.31
C LYS A 489 63.64 7.48 50.33
N LEU A 490 63.46 6.25 49.84
CA LEU A 490 64.54 5.26 49.80
C LEU A 490 65.70 5.66 48.89
N LYS A 491 65.41 6.30 47.75
CA LYS A 491 66.48 6.81 46.87
C LYS A 491 67.31 7.89 47.56
N LEU A 492 66.67 8.82 48.27
CA LEU A 492 67.37 9.85 49.05
C LEU A 492 68.22 9.22 50.16
N GLU A 493 67.65 8.28 50.92
CA GLU A 493 68.36 7.55 51.97
C GLU A 493 69.56 6.79 51.41
N TYR A 494 69.39 6.07 50.30
CA TYR A 494 70.45 5.37 49.58
C TYR A 494 71.60 6.32 49.18
N THR A 495 71.27 7.47 48.56
CA THR A 495 72.28 8.45 48.14
C THR A 495 73.05 9.02 49.33
N SER A 496 72.34 9.33 50.43
CA SER A 496 72.96 9.89 51.63
C SER A 496 73.90 8.90 52.32
N LEU A 497 73.51 7.62 52.42
CA LEU A 497 74.35 6.56 52.99
C LEU A 497 75.55 6.26 52.10
N LYS A 498 75.38 6.29 50.77
CA LYS A 498 76.49 6.08 49.83
C LYS A 498 77.56 7.16 49.96
N LEU A 499 77.16 8.42 50.14
CA LEU A 499 78.09 9.53 50.42
C LEU A 499 78.82 9.34 51.75
N LYS A 500 78.11 8.93 52.81
CA LYS A 500 78.73 8.63 54.12
C LYS A 500 79.73 7.46 54.04
N VAL A 501 79.38 6.39 53.33
CA VAL A 501 80.29 5.25 53.07
C VAL A 501 81.57 5.72 52.39
N HIS A 502 81.46 6.56 51.36
CA HIS A 502 82.64 7.10 50.67
C HIS A 502 83.52 7.95 51.58
N GLN A 503 82.92 8.79 52.43
CA GLN A 503 83.65 9.57 53.43
C GLN A 503 84.38 8.68 54.45
N TYR A 504 83.74 7.61 54.93
CA TYR A 504 84.36 6.65 55.85
C TYR A 504 85.46 5.82 55.19
N GLU A 505 85.32 5.43 53.92
CA GLU A 505 86.36 4.75 53.14
C GLU A 505 87.59 5.64 52.93
N ASN A 506 87.37 6.92 52.63
CA ASN A 506 88.44 7.92 52.53
C ASN A 506 89.14 8.11 53.89
N ASN A 507 88.38 8.25 54.99
CA ASN A 507 88.96 8.40 56.32
C ASN A 507 89.79 7.17 56.73
N LEU A 508 89.30 5.95 56.46
CA LEU A 508 90.03 4.70 56.75
C LEU A 508 91.33 4.57 55.94
N THR A 509 91.38 5.05 54.69
CA THR A 509 92.61 5.08 53.88
C THR A 509 93.65 6.06 54.43
N PHE A 510 93.24 7.13 55.11
CA PHE A 510 94.15 8.00 55.86
C PHE A 510 94.69 7.35 57.14
N PHE A 511 93.86 6.63 57.90
CA PHE A 511 94.29 5.93 59.12
C PHE A 511 95.24 4.75 58.87
N ALA A 512 95.14 4.08 57.72
CA ALA A 512 96.05 3.01 57.31
C ALA A 512 97.52 3.45 57.16
N LYS A 513 97.79 4.77 57.09
CA LYS A 513 99.15 5.35 56.98
C LYS A 513 99.76 5.77 58.31
N SER A 514 99.05 5.70 59.44
CA SER A 514 99.53 6.15 60.76
C SER A 514 99.74 4.98 61.75
N ASN A 515 100.97 4.79 62.24
CA ASN A 515 101.38 3.65 63.09
C ASN A 515 100.86 3.65 64.55
N LYS A 516 99.84 4.43 64.90
CA LYS A 516 99.24 4.43 66.26
C LYS A 516 97.73 4.69 66.19
N THR A 517 96.92 3.62 66.08
CA THR A 517 95.55 3.50 66.63
C THR A 517 94.90 2.19 66.15
N ASN A 518 94.84 1.16 67.01
CA ASN A 518 94.19 -0.12 66.66
C ASN A 518 92.68 -0.17 66.99
N SER A 519 92.15 0.68 67.89
CA SER A 519 90.73 0.62 68.30
C SER A 519 89.79 1.45 67.41
N ILE A 520 90.20 2.67 67.01
CA ILE A 520 89.39 3.62 66.22
C ILE A 520 89.18 3.13 64.79
N THR A 521 90.19 2.47 64.21
CA THR A 521 90.14 1.81 62.89
C THR A 521 89.14 0.66 62.90
N ILE A 522 89.21 -0.24 63.88
CA ILE A 522 88.25 -1.35 64.04
C ILE A 522 86.82 -0.84 64.21
N GLU A 523 86.60 0.22 64.99
CA GLU A 523 85.26 0.80 65.16
C GLU A 523 84.73 1.44 63.86
N SER A 524 85.60 2.12 63.12
CA SER A 524 85.28 2.75 61.82
C SER A 524 85.00 1.69 60.74
N GLU A 525 85.73 0.58 60.72
CA GLU A 525 85.49 -0.57 59.85
C GLU A 525 84.15 -1.25 60.17
N LYS A 526 83.83 -1.44 61.46
CA LYS A 526 82.52 -1.95 61.89
C LYS A 526 81.39 -1.03 61.43
N LYS A 527 81.51 0.28 61.60
CA LYS A 527 80.53 1.28 61.11
C LYS A 527 80.37 1.23 59.59
N LEU A 528 81.47 1.15 58.86
CA LEU A 528 81.47 1.01 57.40
C LEU A 528 80.73 -0.26 56.95
N SER A 529 81.01 -1.40 57.61
CA SER A 529 80.34 -2.67 57.33
C SER A 529 78.82 -2.58 57.54
N LEU A 530 78.37 -2.00 58.65
CA LEU A 530 76.94 -1.76 58.93
C LEU A 530 76.27 -0.84 57.89
N MET A 531 76.95 0.23 57.47
CA MET A 531 76.43 1.12 56.43
C MET A 531 76.31 0.41 55.08
N LYS A 532 77.29 -0.42 54.71
CA LYS A 532 77.23 -1.25 53.48
C LYS A 532 76.07 -2.26 53.54
N GLU A 533 75.80 -2.85 54.70
CA GLU A 533 74.65 -3.73 54.91
C GLU A 533 73.31 -2.98 54.76
N GLN A 534 73.19 -1.78 55.34
CA GLN A 534 72.01 -0.90 55.16
C GLN A 534 71.79 -0.50 53.71
N ILE A 535 72.86 -0.17 52.96
CA ILE A 535 72.78 0.10 51.53
C ILE A 535 72.21 -1.10 50.76
N LYS A 536 72.66 -2.32 51.10
CA LYS A 536 72.14 -3.56 50.50
C LYS A 536 70.63 -3.71 50.79
N LYS A 537 70.19 -3.44 52.02
CA LYS A 537 68.76 -3.47 52.42
C LYS A 537 67.92 -2.49 51.61
N ILE A 538 68.36 -1.23 51.54
CA ILE A 538 67.64 -0.17 50.82
C ILE A 538 67.55 -0.51 49.32
N LYS A 539 68.63 -1.01 48.72
CA LYS A 539 68.64 -1.44 47.32
C LYS A 539 67.59 -2.52 47.05
N SER A 540 67.51 -3.55 47.90
CA SER A 540 66.49 -4.59 47.78
C SER A 540 65.06 -4.06 47.98
N LYS A 541 64.84 -3.09 48.89
CA LYS A 541 63.53 -2.42 49.06
C LYS A 541 63.12 -1.62 47.81
N ILE A 542 64.06 -0.93 47.18
CA ILE A 542 63.84 -0.20 45.91
C ILE A 542 63.44 -1.17 44.79
N GLU A 543 64.15 -2.29 44.65
CA GLU A 543 63.84 -3.32 43.64
C GLU A 543 62.43 -3.89 43.82
N ILE A 544 61.95 -4.03 45.06
CA ILE A 544 60.58 -4.50 45.35
C ILE A 544 59.53 -3.49 44.88
N ILE A 545 59.70 -2.20 45.15
CA ILE A 545 58.73 -1.17 44.73
C ILE A 545 58.66 -1.07 43.21
N ASN A 546 59.81 -1.12 42.53
CA ASN A 546 59.87 -0.99 41.08
C ASN A 546 59.10 -2.09 40.32
N LYS A 547 58.73 -3.20 40.98
CA LYS A 547 57.86 -4.23 40.38
C LYS A 547 56.39 -3.80 40.26
N TYR A 548 55.97 -2.76 40.97
CA TYR A 548 54.58 -2.30 41.05
C TYR A 548 54.34 -0.90 40.46
N LEU A 549 55.41 -0.22 40.03
CA LEU A 549 55.37 1.07 39.34
C LEU A 549 55.57 0.85 37.84
#